data_AF-G8EK59-F1
#
_entry.id   AF-G8EK59-F1
#
_cell.length_a   1.000
_cell.length_b   1.000
_cell.length_c   1.000
_cell.angle_alpha   90.00
_cell.angle_beta   90.00
_cell.angle_gamma   90.00
#
_symmetry.space_group_name_H-M   'P 1'
#
loop_
_entity.id
_entity.type
_entity.pdbx_description
1 polymer ?
#
loop_
_entity_poly.entity_id
_entity_poly.type
_entity_poly.pdbx_seq_one_letter_code
_entity_poly.pdbx_strand_id
1 'polypeptide(L)'
;AYMLKYDSTHGRFNGDIKVEGNNLSINGKTIRFYTEKDPANIPWSETGAFYVVESTGVFTTTEKAKAHLKGGAKKVVISAPSADAPMFVMGVN
;
A
#
# COMPACT_ATOMS: atom_id res chain seq x y z
N ALA A 1 12.32 -1.65 7.00
CA ALA A 1 13.52 -0.82 6.70
C ALA A 1 14.50 -1.49 5.74
N TYR A 2 15.02 -2.70 6.03
CA TYR A 2 16.08 -3.33 5.23
C TYR A 2 15.73 -3.49 3.74
N MET A 3 14.59 -4.12 3.42
CA MET A 3 14.15 -4.36 2.03
C MET A 3 13.91 -3.07 1.24
N LEU A 4 13.55 -1.97 1.90
CA LEU A 4 13.44 -0.67 1.24
C LEU A 4 14.83 -0.08 0.93
N LYS A 5 15.81 -0.31 1.80
CA LYS A 5 17.16 0.26 1.67
C LYS A 5 17.99 -0.46 0.60
N TYR A 6 17.80 -1.77 0.46
CA TYR A 6 18.60 -2.63 -0.41
C TYR A 6 17.69 -3.41 -1.37
N ASP A 7 17.75 -3.06 -2.65
CA ASP A 7 17.09 -3.77 -3.74
C ASP A 7 18.16 -4.35 -4.67
N SER A 8 18.05 -5.65 -5.00
CA SER A 8 19.06 -6.35 -5.82
C SER A 8 19.05 -5.93 -7.29
N THR A 9 17.93 -5.41 -7.79
CA THR A 9 17.74 -5.05 -9.21
C THR A 9 17.87 -3.54 -9.39
N HIS A 10 17.25 -2.75 -8.52
CA HIS A 10 17.23 -1.29 -8.60
C HIS A 10 18.32 -0.61 -7.75
N GLY A 11 19.06 -1.38 -6.95
CA GLY A 11 20.17 -0.89 -6.14
C GLY A 11 19.73 -0.34 -4.78
N ARG A 12 20.57 0.51 -4.19
CA ARG A 12 20.28 1.11 -2.87
C ARG A 12 19.32 2.28 -3.02
N PHE A 13 18.35 2.38 -2.11
CA PHE A 13 17.49 3.56 -2.04
C PHE A 13 18.32 4.82 -1.76
N ASN A 14 18.15 5.83 -2.61
CA ASN A 14 18.85 7.11 -2.48
C ASN A 14 18.04 8.06 -1.58
N GLY A 15 18.13 7.86 -0.28
CA GLY A 15 17.49 8.70 0.72
C GLY A 15 17.68 8.19 2.15
N ASP A 16 17.21 8.98 3.10
CA ASP A 16 17.31 8.65 4.52
C ASP A 16 16.19 7.72 4.94
N ILE A 17 16.54 6.63 5.62
CA ILE A 17 15.60 5.70 6.23
C ILE A 17 16.01 5.50 7.68
N LYS A 18 15.09 5.77 8.60
CA LYS A 18 15.24 5.52 10.04
C LYS A 18 14.07 4.68 10.55
N VAL A 19 14.34 3.82 11.53
CA VAL A 19 13.28 3.12 12.27
C VAL A 19 12.91 3.98 13.46
N GLU A 20 11.63 4.33 13.59
CA GLU A 20 11.10 5.14 14.67
C GLU A 20 10.03 4.35 15.43
N GLY A 21 10.46 3.55 16.41
CA GLY A 21 9.59 2.61 17.10
C GLY A 21 8.98 1.60 16.13
N ASN A 22 7.65 1.60 16.01
CA ASN A 22 6.91 0.74 15.09
C ASN A 22 6.79 1.31 13.66
N ASN A 23 7.28 2.54 13.43
CA ASN A 23 7.13 3.26 12.16
C ASN A 23 8.48 3.39 11.43
N LEU A 24 8.44 3.86 10.20
CA LEU A 24 9.64 4.31 9.47
C LEU A 24 9.60 5.81 9.27
N SER A 25 10.76 6.46 9.35
CA SER A 25 10.95 7.81 8.84
C SER A 25 11.75 7.73 7.54
N ILE A 26 11.14 8.22 6.46
CA ILE A 26 11.73 8.22 5.11
C ILE A 26 11.82 9.68 4.65
N ASN A 27 13.04 10.16 4.42
CA ASN A 27 13.30 11.56 4.06
C ASN A 27 12.58 12.57 4.99
N GLY A 28 12.58 12.30 6.29
CA GLY A 28 11.96 13.14 7.32
C GLY A 28 10.44 13.01 7.44
N LYS A 29 9.78 12.14 6.66
CA LYS A 29 8.35 11.86 6.76
C LYS A 29 8.13 10.57 7.54
N THR A 30 7.24 10.57 8.52
CA THR A 30 6.85 9.36 9.26
C THR A 30 5.80 8.56 8.49
N ILE A 31 6.07 7.27 8.29
CA ILE A 31 5.22 6.29 7.62
C ILE A 31 4.78 5.27 8.67
N ARG A 32 3.46 5.14 8.86
CA ARG A 32 2.88 4.15 9.76
C ARG A 32 2.96 2.75 9.17
N PHE A 33 3.24 1.77 10.02
CA PHE A 33 3.23 0.35 9.66
C PHE A 33 2.12 -0.38 10.39
N TYR A 34 1.51 -1.32 9.68
CA TYR A 34 0.49 -2.22 10.20
C TYR A 34 0.84 -3.64 9.77
N THR A 35 0.58 -4.62 10.64
CA THR A 35 0.84 -6.04 10.38
C THR A 35 -0.47 -6.81 10.51
N GLU A 36 -1.41 -6.52 9.63
CA GLU A 36 -2.74 -7.11 9.63
C GLU A 36 -2.90 -8.08 8.46
N LYS A 37 -3.55 -9.21 8.73
CA LYS A 37 -3.88 -10.21 7.68
C LYS A 37 -5.18 -9.85 6.97
N ASP A 38 -6.14 -9.27 7.69
CA ASP A 38 -7.40 -8.78 7.14
C ASP A 38 -7.27 -7.28 6.84
N PRO A 39 -7.39 -6.85 5.58
CA PRO A 39 -7.34 -5.44 5.20
C PRO A 39 -8.38 -4.55 5.89
N ALA A 40 -9.49 -5.12 6.35
CA ALA A 40 -10.54 -4.40 7.06
C ALA A 40 -10.12 -3.95 8.47
N ASN A 41 -9.12 -4.61 9.06
CA ASN A 41 -8.61 -4.27 10.40
C ASN A 41 -7.60 -3.12 10.35
N ILE A 42 -7.15 -2.71 9.17
CA ILE A 42 -6.18 -1.63 9.06
C ILE A 42 -6.93 -0.28 9.16
N PRO A 43 -6.61 0.56 10.16
CA PRO A 43 -7.37 1.77 10.45
C PRO A 43 -6.95 2.93 9.52
N TRP A 44 -7.21 2.80 8.22
CA TRP A 44 -6.89 3.82 7.22
C TRP A 44 -7.49 5.19 7.52
N SER A 45 -8.68 5.24 8.15
CA SER A 45 -9.35 6.48 8.58
C SER A 45 -8.53 7.31 9.58
N GLU A 46 -7.67 6.66 10.37
CA GLU A 46 -6.76 7.32 11.31
C GLU A 46 -5.49 7.84 10.62
N THR A 47 -5.38 7.62 9.32
CA THR A 47 -4.24 8.00 8.50
C THR A 47 -4.66 8.96 7.38
N GLY A 48 -3.68 9.57 6.71
CA GLY A 48 -3.90 10.32 5.47
C GLY A 48 -4.06 9.43 4.21
N ALA A 49 -4.12 8.11 4.35
CA ALA A 49 -4.14 7.17 3.23
C ALA A 49 -5.56 6.98 2.68
N PHE A 50 -6.02 7.94 1.88
CA PHE A 50 -7.34 7.85 1.22
C PHE A 50 -7.34 6.91 0.01
N TYR A 51 -6.18 6.72 -0.62
CA TYR A 51 -6.00 5.86 -1.77
C TYR A 51 -5.07 4.73 -1.37
N VAL A 52 -5.52 3.50 -1.53
CA VAL A 52 -4.75 2.30 -1.21
C VAL A 52 -4.33 1.59 -2.48
N VAL A 53 -3.06 1.22 -2.58
CA VAL A 53 -2.56 0.34 -3.63
C VAL A 53 -2.54 -1.08 -3.05
N GLU A 54 -3.40 -1.94 -3.58
CA GLU A 54 -3.46 -3.35 -3.20
C GLU A 54 -2.45 -4.14 -4.03
N SER A 55 -1.28 -4.36 -3.43
CA SER A 55 -0.11 -4.99 -4.05
C SER A 55 0.33 -6.29 -3.36
N THR A 56 -0.57 -6.95 -2.62
CA THR A 56 -0.33 -8.27 -2.02
C THR A 56 -0.49 -9.41 -3.02
N GLY A 57 -1.29 -9.18 -4.07
CA GLY A 57 -1.67 -10.20 -5.05
C GLY A 57 -2.77 -11.17 -4.59
N VAL A 58 -3.31 -11.00 -3.37
CA VAL A 58 -4.34 -11.90 -2.79
C VAL A 58 -5.76 -11.35 -2.98
N PHE A 59 -5.92 -10.02 -2.91
CA PHE A 59 -7.22 -9.35 -2.95
C PHE A 59 -7.49 -8.73 -4.34
N THR A 60 -7.52 -9.57 -5.38
CA THR A 60 -7.56 -9.14 -6.80
C THR A 60 -8.96 -8.97 -7.39
N THR A 61 -10.02 -9.17 -6.62
CA THR A 61 -11.40 -8.90 -7.04
C THR A 61 -11.95 -7.69 -6.30
N THR A 62 -12.96 -7.04 -6.89
CA THR A 62 -13.66 -5.89 -6.31
C THR A 62 -14.16 -6.21 -4.91
N GLU A 63 -14.77 -7.38 -4.72
CA GLU A 63 -15.31 -7.77 -3.42
C GLU A 63 -14.23 -7.93 -2.35
N LYS A 64 -13.09 -8.55 -2.70
CA LYS A 64 -11.97 -8.74 -1.78
C LYS A 64 -11.29 -7.41 -1.44
N ALA A 65 -11.03 -6.58 -2.44
CA ALA A 65 -10.37 -5.30 -2.29
C ALA A 65 -11.22 -4.27 -1.49
N LYS A 66 -12.55 -4.40 -1.53
CA LYS A 66 -13.47 -3.56 -0.72
C LYS A 66 -13.22 -3.67 0.78
N ALA A 67 -12.53 -4.71 1.27
CA ALA A 67 -12.14 -4.81 2.68
C ALA A 67 -11.39 -3.55 3.16
N HIS A 68 -10.54 -2.93 2.34
CA HIS A 68 -9.87 -1.67 2.69
C HIS A 68 -10.82 -0.50 2.93
N LEU A 69 -11.99 -0.48 2.27
CA LEU A 69 -12.97 0.60 2.46
C LEU A 69 -13.57 0.56 3.88
N LYS A 70 -13.69 -0.63 4.48
CA LYS A 70 -14.13 -0.78 5.87
C LYS A 70 -13.15 -0.14 6.85
N GLY A 71 -11.86 -0.21 6.56
CA GLY A 71 -10.81 0.47 7.32
C GLY A 71 -10.78 2.00 7.13
N GLY A 72 -11.58 2.55 6.20
CA GLY A 72 -11.69 3.99 5.97
C GLY A 72 -10.95 4.52 4.74
N ALA A 73 -10.42 3.64 3.87
CA ALA A 73 -9.92 4.06 2.57
C ALA A 73 -11.08 4.56 1.69
N LYS A 74 -10.79 5.51 0.78
CA LYS A 74 -11.79 6.07 -0.14
C LYS A 74 -11.77 5.39 -1.51
N LYS A 75 -10.59 4.98 -1.99
CA LYS A 75 -10.42 4.23 -3.24
C LYS A 75 -9.31 3.20 -3.10
N VAL A 76 -9.43 2.13 -3.88
CA VAL A 76 -8.43 1.05 -3.95
C VAL A 76 -8.01 0.88 -5.41
N VAL A 77 -6.71 0.76 -5.64
CA VAL A 77 -6.10 0.44 -6.93
C VAL A 77 -5.45 -0.92 -6.80
N ILE A 78 -5.94 -1.92 -7.54
CA ILE A 78 -5.37 -3.28 -7.54
C ILE A 78 -4.19 -3.29 -8.51
N SER A 79 -3.00 -3.65 -8.04
CA SER A 79 -1.78 -3.64 -8.87
C SER A 79 -1.59 -4.91 -9.71
N ALA A 80 -2.69 -5.59 -10.05
CA ALA A 80 -2.73 -6.85 -10.78
C ALA A 80 -4.01 -6.91 -11.63
N PRO A 81 -4.05 -7.75 -12.67
CA PRO A 81 -5.28 -7.99 -13.42
C PRO A 81 -6.42 -8.43 -12.49
N SER A 82 -7.59 -7.82 -12.69
CA SER A 82 -8.80 -8.14 -11.94
C SER A 82 -9.83 -8.78 -12.85
N ALA A 83 -10.61 -9.71 -12.30
CA ALA A 83 -11.70 -10.34 -13.04
C ALA A 83 -12.92 -9.42 -13.21
N ASP A 84 -13.08 -8.42 -12.33
CA ASP A 84 -14.30 -7.61 -12.22
C ASP A 84 -14.06 -6.10 -12.02
N ALA A 85 -12.86 -5.68 -11.63
CA ALA A 85 -12.56 -4.26 -11.47
C ALA A 85 -12.24 -3.60 -12.83
N PRO A 86 -12.66 -2.34 -13.06
CA PRO A 86 -12.23 -1.56 -14.22
C PRO A 86 -10.70 -1.47 -14.29
N MET A 87 -10.14 -1.72 -15.47
CA MET A 87 -8.69 -1.70 -15.70
C MET A 87 -8.31 -0.50 -16.57
N PHE A 88 -7.34 0.26 -16.08
CA PHE A 88 -6.85 1.47 -16.73
C PHE A 88 -5.37 1.31 -17.04
N VAL A 89 -5.00 1.70 -18.26
CA VAL A 89 -3.62 1.82 -18.69
C VAL A 89 -3.36 3.29 -18.93
N MET A 90 -2.46 3.86 -18.15
CA MET A 90 -2.12 5.29 -18.21
C MET A 90 -1.73 5.68 -19.64
N GLY A 91 -2.46 6.66 -20.20
CA GLY A 91 -2.23 7.15 -21.56
C GLY A 91 -2.95 6.36 -22.67
N VAL A 92 -3.79 5.38 -22.32
CA VAL A 92 -4.56 4.57 -23.28
C VAL A 92 -6.06 4.70 -23.05
N ASN A 93 -6.55 4.38 -21.85
CA ASN A 93 -7.98 4.34 -21.52
C ASN A 93 -8.29 4.85 -20.10
#